data_AF-A0AAN8IIW6-F1
#
_entry.id   AF-A0AAN8IIW6-F1
#
_cell.length_a   1.000
_cell.length_b   1.000
_cell.length_c   1.000
_cell.angle_alpha   90.00
_cell.angle_beta   90.00
_cell.angle_gamma   90.00
#
_symmetry.space_group_name_H-M   'P 1'
#
loop_
_entity.id
_entity.type
_entity.pdbx_description
1 polymer ?
#
loop_
_entity_poly.entity_id
_entity_poly.type
_entity_poly.pdbx_seq_one_letter_code
_entity_poly.pdbx_strand_id
1 'polypeptide(L)'
;EEAVKESKAGKMSKMTTKLTVLLSLYLYVGNALPLICRSRGQAHSNGEVWAEGSFKKLCTVTGNEWSVKIIACLTLKDTEVGIGQTLNEGRRRYMCEDQGGGKVGMRYELI
;
A
#
# COMPACT_ATOMS: atom_id res chain seq x y z
N GLU A 1 32.47 36.19 -11.84
CA GLU A 1 33.53 36.11 -10.81
C GLU A 1 33.86 34.63 -10.62
N GLU A 2 34.85 34.10 -11.37
CA GLU A 2 36.27 33.96 -10.97
C GLU A 2 36.43 33.07 -9.73
N ALA A 3 37.22 31.98 -9.67
CA ALA A 3 38.14 31.28 -10.55
C ALA A 3 38.54 29.96 -9.82
N VAL A 4 39.54 29.23 -10.36
CA VAL A 4 40.38 28.20 -9.68
C VAL A 4 39.86 26.75 -9.77
N LYS A 5 40.56 25.74 -10.29
CA LYS A 5 41.87 25.58 -10.97
C LYS A 5 41.82 24.23 -11.71
N GLU A 6 42.37 24.16 -12.91
CA GLU A 6 42.82 22.88 -13.47
C GLU A 6 43.95 22.31 -12.60
N SER A 7 43.85 21.02 -12.25
CA SER A 7 45.02 20.18 -11.95
C SER A 7 45.04 19.03 -12.95
N LYS A 8 45.88 19.19 -13.97
CA LYS A 8 46.33 18.10 -14.84
C LYS A 8 47.29 17.19 -14.08
N ALA A 9 47.21 15.90 -14.43
CA ALA A 9 48.31 14.94 -14.62
C ALA A 9 48.13 13.67 -13.79
N GLY A 10 47.84 12.57 -14.49
CA GLY A 10 47.78 11.23 -13.92
C GLY A 10 47.23 10.22 -14.92
N LYS A 11 47.99 9.97 -16.00
CA LYS A 11 47.69 8.94 -17.00
C LYS A 11 47.78 7.57 -16.34
N MET A 12 46.66 6.92 -16.02
CA MET A 12 46.66 5.51 -15.62
C MET A 12 45.35 4.79 -15.98
N SER A 13 45.48 3.92 -16.99
CA SER A 13 44.68 2.72 -17.28
C SER A 13 43.15 2.84 -17.49
N LYS A 14 42.74 2.70 -18.76
CA LYS A 14 41.37 2.76 -19.33
C LYS A 14 40.35 1.70 -18.85
N MET A 15 40.53 1.08 -17.67
CA MET A 15 39.68 -0.04 -17.22
C MET A 15 38.74 0.30 -16.03
N THR A 16 38.91 1.45 -15.37
CA THR A 16 38.08 1.90 -14.24
C THR A 16 36.90 2.81 -14.64
N THR A 17 36.90 3.32 -15.87
CA THR A 17 35.94 4.33 -16.37
C THR A 17 34.55 3.76 -16.69
N LYS A 18 34.45 2.51 -17.17
CA LYS A 18 33.14 1.94 -17.52
C LYS A 18 32.32 1.56 -16.28
N LEU A 19 32.98 1.06 -15.25
CA LEU A 19 32.33 0.64 -13.99
C LEU A 19 31.83 1.85 -13.18
N THR A 20 32.60 2.94 -13.16
CA THR A 20 32.21 4.21 -12.51
C THR A 20 31.07 4.92 -13.23
N VAL A 21 31.02 4.88 -14.56
CA VAL A 21 29.90 5.41 -15.36
C VAL A 21 28.62 4.59 -15.15
N LEU A 22 28.72 3.25 -15.02
CA LEU A 22 27.57 2.37 -14.72
C LEU A 22 27.00 2.59 -13.31
N LEU A 23 27.86 2.73 -12.30
CA LEU A 23 27.47 3.03 -10.91
C LEU A 23 26.81 4.40 -10.79
N SER A 24 27.32 5.41 -11.49
CA SER A 24 26.73 6.75 -11.51
C SER A 24 25.39 6.79 -12.26
N LEU A 25 25.23 6.03 -13.35
CA LEU A 25 23.92 5.87 -14.01
C LEU A 25 22.88 5.24 -13.07
N TYR A 26 23.28 4.23 -12.28
CA TYR A 26 22.38 3.53 -11.35
C TYR A 26 21.91 4.41 -10.19
N LEU A 27 22.74 5.35 -9.74
CA LEU A 27 22.37 6.35 -8.73
C LEU A 27 21.44 7.44 -9.29
N TYR A 28 21.51 7.72 -10.60
CA TYR A 28 20.63 8.68 -11.27
C TYR A 28 19.20 8.15 -11.48
N VAL A 29 19.04 6.84 -11.63
CA VAL A 29 17.73 6.19 -11.65
C VAL A 29 17.28 6.03 -10.20
N GLY A 30 16.63 7.05 -9.67
CA GLY A 30 16.00 6.98 -8.34
C GLY A 30 15.16 5.72 -8.24
N ASN A 31 15.51 4.83 -7.30
CA ASN A 31 14.79 3.60 -7.05
C ASN A 31 13.47 3.95 -6.34
N ALA A 32 12.47 4.43 -7.08
CA ALA A 32 11.12 4.57 -6.57
C ALA A 32 10.48 3.18 -6.52
N LEU A 33 10.63 2.50 -5.37
CA LEU A 33 9.86 1.30 -5.10
C LEU A 33 8.37 1.68 -5.08
N PRO A 34 7.50 0.93 -5.79
CA PRO A 34 6.08 1.19 -5.73
C PRO A 34 5.61 0.97 -4.30
N LEU A 35 4.95 1.98 -3.74
CA LEU A 35 4.31 1.86 -2.44
C LEU A 35 3.14 0.90 -2.57
N ILE A 36 3.10 -0.07 -1.66
CA ILE A 36 2.12 -1.14 -1.60
C ILE A 36 1.56 -1.22 -0.20
N CYS A 37 0.28 -1.57 -0.07
CA CYS A 37 -0.25 -1.87 1.24
C CYS A 37 0.19 -3.26 1.68
N ARG A 38 0.59 -3.40 2.95
CA ARG A 38 0.93 -4.71 3.51
C ARG A 38 -0.09 -5.12 4.57
N SER A 39 -0.81 -6.22 4.30
CA SER A 39 -1.80 -6.79 5.22
C SER A 39 -1.55 -8.28 5.41
N ARG A 40 -1.43 -8.73 6.66
CA ARG A 40 -1.12 -10.14 7.01
C ARG A 40 0.03 -10.77 6.21
N GLY A 41 1.06 -9.97 5.90
CA GLY A 41 2.22 -10.40 5.10
C GLY A 41 2.02 -10.36 3.58
N GLN A 42 0.80 -10.17 3.10
CA GLN A 42 0.49 -10.02 1.67
C GLN A 42 0.63 -8.55 1.22
N ALA A 43 1.03 -8.38 -0.03
CA ALA A 43 1.16 -7.08 -0.69
C ALA A 43 -0.07 -6.82 -1.56
N HIS A 44 -0.66 -5.63 -1.42
CA HIS A 44 -1.79 -5.17 -2.21
C HIS A 44 -1.43 -3.87 -2.94
N SER A 45 -1.85 -3.79 -4.20
CA SER A 45 -1.62 -2.64 -5.07
C SER A 45 -2.54 -1.47 -4.71
N ASN A 46 -2.18 -0.24 -5.09
CA ASN A 46 -3.05 0.92 -4.89
C ASN A 46 -4.41 0.72 -5.57
N GLY A 47 -5.50 0.97 -4.84
CA GLY A 47 -6.86 0.78 -5.32
C GLY A 47 -7.34 -0.67 -5.26
N GLU A 48 -6.49 -1.62 -4.89
CA GLU A 48 -6.88 -3.02 -4.75
C GLU A 48 -7.90 -3.19 -3.62
N VAL A 49 -8.92 -3.99 -3.92
CA VAL A 49 -9.98 -4.37 -2.98
C VAL A 49 -9.96 -5.87 -2.80
N TRP A 50 -9.91 -6.32 -1.54
CA TRP A 50 -9.86 -7.74 -1.20
C TRP A 50 -10.69 -8.08 0.03
N ALA A 51 -11.03 -9.36 0.17
CA ALA A 51 -11.65 -9.91 1.36
C ALA A 51 -10.58 -10.43 2.33
N GLU A 52 -10.70 -10.10 3.61
CA GLU A 52 -9.86 -10.65 4.67
C GLU A 52 -10.69 -10.91 5.93
N GLY A 53 -11.05 -12.18 6.15
CA GLY A 53 -12.02 -12.55 7.18
C GLY A 53 -13.39 -11.98 6.85
N SER A 54 -14.06 -11.39 7.84
CA SER A 54 -15.39 -10.77 7.67
C SER A 54 -15.35 -9.34 7.14
N PHE A 55 -14.26 -8.92 6.47
CA PHE A 55 -14.08 -7.54 6.03
C PHE A 55 -13.64 -7.45 4.58
N LYS A 56 -14.22 -6.49 3.87
CA LYS A 56 -13.76 -6.03 2.56
C LYS A 56 -12.90 -4.79 2.77
N LYS A 57 -11.66 -4.85 2.29
CA LYS A 57 -10.63 -3.82 2.51
C LYS A 57 -10.22 -3.17 1.20
N LEU A 58 -9.76 -1.92 1.30
CA LEU A 58 -9.22 -1.12 0.20
C LEU A 58 -7.81 -0.66 0.55
N CYS A 59 -6.88 -0.83 -0.39
CA CYS A 59 -5.56 -0.22 -0.32
C CYS A 59 -5.61 1.18 -0.92
N THR A 60 -5.11 2.18 -0.20
CA THR A 60 -4.97 3.55 -0.70
C THR A 60 -3.54 4.02 -0.49
N VAL A 61 -2.88 4.39 -1.58
CA VAL A 61 -1.53 4.95 -1.60
C VAL A 61 -1.62 6.43 -1.99
N THR A 62 -1.03 7.30 -1.16
CA THR A 62 -1.01 8.76 -1.36
C THR A 62 0.41 9.28 -1.17
N GLY A 63 1.05 9.73 -2.25
CA GLY A 63 2.44 10.18 -2.20
C GLY A 63 3.35 9.06 -1.71
N ASN A 64 3.99 9.27 -0.57
CA ASN A 64 4.89 8.30 0.07
C ASN A 64 4.26 7.44 1.17
N GLU A 65 2.95 7.56 1.36
CA GLU A 65 2.20 6.88 2.42
C GLU A 65 1.18 5.90 1.84
N TRP A 66 0.86 4.86 2.61
CA TRP A 66 -0.20 3.91 2.27
C TRP A 66 -1.08 3.62 3.49
N SER A 67 -2.33 3.29 3.24
CA SER A 67 -3.32 2.95 4.25
C SER A 67 -4.23 1.82 3.77
N VAL A 68 -4.68 0.99 4.71
CA VAL A 68 -5.69 -0.04 4.46
C VAL A 68 -6.95 0.35 5.20
N LYS A 69 -8.05 0.54 4.45
CA LYS A 69 -9.35 0.90 5.01
C LYS A 69 -10.31 -0.27 4.88
N ILE A 70 -11.10 -0.53 5.92
CA ILE A 70 -12.28 -1.40 5.81
C ILE A 70 -13.35 -0.56 5.10
N ILE A 71 -13.95 -1.11 4.04
CA ILE A 71 -14.98 -0.44 3.25
C ILE A 71 -16.35 -1.13 3.36
N ALA A 72 -16.37 -2.40 3.76
CA ALA A 72 -17.59 -3.15 4.09
C ALA A 72 -17.27 -4.34 5.00
N CYS A 73 -18.29 -4.88 5.66
CA CYS A 73 -18.23 -6.18 6.30
C CYS A 73 -18.79 -7.26 5.36
N LEU A 74 -18.43 -8.52 5.59
CA LEU A 74 -18.88 -9.68 4.83
C LEU A 74 -19.66 -10.63 5.75
N THR A 75 -20.84 -11.08 5.31
CA THR A 75 -21.60 -12.15 5.99
C THR A 75 -20.88 -13.49 5.84
N LEU A 76 -21.39 -14.53 6.53
CA LEU A 76 -20.89 -15.90 6.35
C LEU A 76 -21.12 -16.46 4.93
N LYS A 77 -21.95 -15.79 4.13
CA LYS A 77 -22.20 -16.10 2.72
C LYS A 77 -21.47 -15.13 1.77
N ASP A 78 -20.46 -14.43 2.28
CA ASP A 78 -19.69 -13.41 1.56
C ASP A 78 -20.55 -12.27 0.98
N THR A 79 -21.71 -12.00 1.58
CA THR A 79 -22.55 -10.87 1.17
C THR A 79 -22.06 -9.59 1.84
N GLU A 80 -21.95 -8.52 1.06
CA GLU A 80 -21.46 -7.22 1.54
C GLU A 80 -22.49 -6.47 2.36
N VAL A 81 -22.03 -5.95 3.50
CA VAL A 81 -22.78 -5.04 4.37
C VAL A 81 -21.94 -3.77 4.52
N GLY A 82 -22.42 -2.67 3.95
CA GLY A 82 -21.73 -1.37 4.03
C GLY A 82 -21.62 -0.88 5.48
N ILE A 83 -20.62 -0.04 5.77
CA ILE A 83 -20.44 0.54 7.10
C ILE A 83 -21.69 1.36 7.49
N GLY A 84 -22.17 1.16 8.71
CA GLY A 84 -23.43 1.72 9.23
C GLY A 84 -24.69 1.07 8.67
N GLN A 85 -24.58 0.07 7.80
CA GLN A 85 -25.71 -0.62 7.20
C GLN A 85 -26.05 -1.92 7.92
N THR A 86 -27.29 -2.35 7.67
CA THR A 86 -27.85 -3.59 8.20
C THR A 86 -28.37 -4.46 7.05
N LEU A 87 -28.18 -5.76 7.14
CA LEU A 87 -28.66 -6.75 6.17
C LEU A 87 -29.37 -7.89 6.88
N ASN A 88 -30.59 -8.19 6.46
CA ASN A 88 -31.30 -9.40 6.90
C ASN A 88 -30.97 -10.55 5.94
N GLU A 89 -30.45 -11.64 6.46
CA GLU A 89 -30.11 -12.84 5.69
C GLU A 89 -30.54 -14.09 6.48
N GLY A 90 -31.63 -14.72 6.03
CA GLY A 90 -32.25 -15.84 6.72
C GLY A 90 -32.85 -15.42 8.07
N ARG A 91 -32.46 -16.09 9.16
CA ARG A 91 -32.87 -15.75 10.54
C ARG A 91 -31.85 -14.87 11.27
N ARG A 92 -30.98 -14.19 10.53
CA ARG A 92 -29.96 -13.30 11.10
C ARG A 92 -30.11 -11.90 10.53
N ARG A 93 -29.97 -10.91 11.40
CA ARG A 93 -29.73 -9.52 11.05
C ARG A 93 -28.26 -9.23 11.29
N TYR A 94 -27.54 -8.85 10.25
CA TYR A 94 -26.14 -8.44 10.30
C TYR A 94 -26.04 -6.92 10.31
N MET A 95 -25.12 -6.37 11.08
CA MET A 95 -24.86 -4.94 11.22
C MET A 95 -23.35 -4.71 11.10
N CYS A 96 -22.94 -3.88 10.15
CA CYS A 96 -21.54 -3.47 10.03
C CYS A 96 -21.36 -2.13 10.73
N GLU A 97 -20.81 -2.14 11.95
CA GLU A 97 -20.78 -0.96 12.82
C GLU A 97 -19.40 -0.28 12.77
N ASP A 98 -19.40 1.04 12.64
CA ASP A 98 -18.22 1.86 12.96
C ASP A 98 -18.11 1.94 14.48
N GLN A 99 -17.05 1.36 15.03
CA GLN A 99 -16.77 1.34 16.47
C GLN A 99 -15.95 2.56 16.92
N GLY A 100 -15.64 3.48 15.99
CA GLY A 100 -14.80 4.64 16.25
C GLY A 100 -13.31 4.31 16.33
N GLY A 101 -12.49 5.35 16.25
CA GLY A 101 -11.03 5.21 16.31
C GLY A 101 -10.44 4.35 15.18
N GLY A 102 -11.12 4.28 14.03
CA GLY A 102 -10.70 3.48 12.88
C GLY A 102 -11.02 1.98 12.99
N LYS A 103 -11.85 1.57 13.96
CA LYS A 103 -12.27 0.17 14.13
C LYS A 103 -13.66 -0.03 13.54
N VAL A 104 -13.80 -1.08 12.74
CA VAL A 104 -15.09 -1.52 12.19
C VAL A 104 -15.33 -2.96 12.64
N GLY A 105 -16.56 -3.28 13.04
CA GLY A 105 -16.93 -4.60 13.54
C GLY A 105 -18.22 -5.12 12.90
N MET A 106 -18.27 -6.43 12.66
CA MET A 106 -19.51 -7.12 12.30
C MET A 106 -20.24 -7.58 13.58
N ARG A 107 -21.48 -7.14 13.76
CA ARG A 107 -22.41 -7.62 14.79
C ARG A 107 -23.57 -8.36 14.13
N TYR A 108 -24.13 -9.37 14.80
CA TYR A 108 -25.33 -10.04 14.31
C TYR A 108 -26.26 -10.47 15.45
N GLU A 109 -27.54 -10.56 15.13
CA GLU A 109 -28.60 -11.02 16.04
C GLU A 109 -29.58 -11.93 15.30
N LEU A 110 -30.24 -12.83 16.06
CA LEU A 110 -31.31 -13.68 15.54
C LEU A 110 -32.60 -12.86 15.45
N ILE A 111 -33.33 -13.03 14.34
CA ILE A 111 -34.66 -12.43 14.12
C ILE A 111 -35.76 -13.48 14.13
#